data_AF-A0A832S929-F1
#
_entry.id   AF-A0A832S929-F1
#
_cell.length_a   1.000
_cell.length_b   1.000
_cell.length_c   1.000
_cell.angle_alpha   90.00
_cell.angle_beta   90.00
_cell.angle_gamma   90.00
#
_symmetry.space_group_name_H-M   'P 1'
#
loop_
_entity.id
_entity.type
_entity.pdbx_description
1 polymer ?
#
loop_
_entity_poly.entity_id
_entity_poly.type
_entity_poly.pdbx_seq_one_letter_code
_entity_poly.pdbx_strand_id
1 'polypeptide(L)'
;MTTNTITPGPASRLWMAVPAVSFGGIGVGLLLMEVVRFSYGFWAGIAGCVIASCLLFYQAYSKPRRDLVSLFTPLYAVLIFLIPNEVGSMVIVQVVFAATISLLSVRVEKLFNVKKTEKKTMKQMLNEYIMRIEPLLSRVDEETGHLVAQALLRFKFGLYESATDNCNKALDRLRAIEPYPRVLERALLILRERASGLAISRVVTYPEHVFTEEDSEYLAIHLPENLVDDPATLDLDNTLILLYAVGIETSPLDEQALEEHQRFIIQILESYKEKLAEAAAT
;
A
#
# COMPACT_ATOMS: atom_id res chain seq x y z
N MET A 1 -11.96 23.49 11.74
CA MET A 1 -12.86 22.31 11.79
C MET A 1 -13.76 22.35 10.57
N THR A 2 -13.38 21.66 9.50
CA THR A 2 -14.19 21.50 8.29
C THR A 2 -14.70 20.06 8.28
N THR A 3 -15.97 19.89 8.66
CA THR A 3 -16.67 18.61 8.59
C THR A 3 -16.91 18.25 7.13
N ASN A 4 -16.09 17.33 6.61
CA ASN A 4 -16.35 16.67 5.33
C ASN A 4 -17.54 15.73 5.51
N THR A 5 -18.73 16.21 5.16
CA THR A 5 -19.88 15.35 4.91
C THR A 5 -19.59 14.49 3.70
N ILE A 6 -19.18 13.24 3.94
CA ILE A 6 -19.16 12.19 2.92
C ILE A 6 -20.62 11.90 2.57
N THR A 7 -21.13 12.52 1.51
CA THR A 7 -22.36 12.07 0.88
C THR A 7 -22.08 10.67 0.31
N PRO A 8 -22.83 9.63 0.72
CA PRO A 8 -22.76 8.35 0.04
C PRO A 8 -23.29 8.58 -1.38
N GLY A 9 -22.39 8.62 -2.36
CA GLY A 9 -22.76 8.61 -3.77
C GLY A 9 -23.72 7.45 -4.03
N PRO A 10 -24.68 7.59 -4.96
CA PRO A 10 -25.71 6.59 -5.17
C PRO A 10 -25.00 5.25 -5.39
N ALA A 11 -25.29 4.27 -4.54
CA ALA A 11 -24.90 2.88 -4.74
C ALA A 11 -25.62 2.40 -6.02
N SER A 12 -25.07 2.78 -7.16
CA SER A 12 -25.70 2.62 -8.44
C SER A 12 -25.72 1.13 -8.70
N ARG A 13 -26.92 0.57 -8.66
CA ARG A 13 -27.27 -0.81 -9.01
C ARG A 13 -27.00 -1.10 -10.49
N LEU A 14 -25.91 -0.57 -11.05
CA LEU A 14 -25.47 -0.69 -12.45
C LEU A 14 -25.33 -2.16 -12.85
N TRP A 15 -24.91 -3.03 -11.93
CA TRP A 15 -24.84 -4.48 -12.18
C TRP A 15 -26.22 -5.09 -12.54
N MET A 16 -27.35 -4.49 -12.14
CA MET A 16 -28.68 -4.95 -12.55
C MET A 16 -29.06 -4.54 -13.97
N ALA A 17 -28.34 -3.60 -14.60
CA ALA A 17 -28.61 -3.22 -15.99
C ALA A 17 -28.33 -4.37 -16.96
N VAL A 18 -27.32 -5.20 -16.70
CA VAL A 18 -26.96 -6.35 -17.55
C VAL A 18 -28.08 -7.41 -17.60
N PRO A 19 -28.59 -7.94 -16.47
CA PRO A 19 -29.73 -8.86 -16.48
C PRO A 19 -31.01 -8.19 -17.00
N ALA A 20 -31.27 -6.94 -16.64
CA ALA A 20 -32.48 -6.24 -17.09
C ALA A 20 -32.55 -6.10 -18.61
N VAL A 21 -31.44 -5.72 -19.26
CA VAL A 21 -31.39 -5.53 -20.71
C VAL A 21 -31.40 -6.86 -21.47
N SER A 22 -30.69 -7.87 -20.97
CA SER A 22 -30.62 -9.18 -21.64
C SER A 22 -31.94 -9.95 -21.53
N PHE A 23 -32.47 -10.16 -20.32
CA PHE A 23 -33.76 -10.83 -20.14
C PHE A 23 -34.92 -9.99 -20.69
N GLY A 24 -34.84 -8.66 -20.61
CA GLY A 24 -35.81 -7.77 -21.22
C GLY A 24 -35.88 -7.92 -22.74
N GLY A 25 -34.74 -7.98 -23.43
CA GLY A 25 -34.69 -8.22 -24.88
C GLY A 25 -35.27 -9.58 -25.29
N ILE A 26 -34.98 -10.63 -24.52
CA ILE A 26 -35.52 -11.98 -24.75
C ILE A 26 -37.06 -11.97 -24.55
N GLY A 27 -37.54 -11.35 -23.47
CA GLY A 27 -38.97 -11.24 -23.19
C GLY A 27 -39.74 -10.47 -24.27
N VAL A 28 -39.19 -9.34 -24.74
CA VAL A 28 -39.75 -8.59 -25.88
C VAL A 28 -39.75 -9.43 -27.15
N GLY A 29 -38.68 -10.20 -27.41
CA GLY A 29 -38.61 -11.11 -28.55
C GLY A 29 -39.69 -12.19 -28.53
N LEU A 30 -39.92 -12.82 -27.37
CA LEU A 30 -40.98 -13.81 -27.18
C LEU A 30 -42.37 -13.21 -27.40
N LEU A 31 -42.65 -12.03 -26.84
CA LEU A 31 -43.93 -11.35 -27.05
C LEU A 31 -44.18 -10.99 -28.51
N LEU A 32 -43.15 -10.55 -29.24
CA LEU A 32 -43.25 -10.25 -30.67
C LEU A 32 -43.54 -11.51 -31.51
N MET A 33 -42.99 -12.66 -31.12
CA MET A 33 -43.28 -13.94 -31.77
C MET A 33 -44.69 -14.44 -31.47
N GLU A 34 -45.12 -14.39 -30.21
CA GLU A 34 -46.39 -14.97 -29.78
C GLU A 34 -47.60 -14.09 -30.13
N VAL A 35 -47.50 -12.77 -29.86
CA VAL A 35 -48.64 -11.84 -29.98
C VAL A 35 -48.76 -11.29 -31.40
N VAL A 36 -47.62 -10.90 -32.00
CA VAL A 36 -47.59 -10.20 -33.31
C VAL A 36 -47.32 -11.17 -34.46
N ARG A 37 -47.02 -12.46 -34.16
CA ARG A 37 -46.60 -13.48 -35.15
C ARG A 37 -45.48 -13.00 -36.07
N PHE A 38 -44.59 -12.18 -35.53
CA PHE A 38 -43.51 -11.58 -36.30
C PHE A 38 -42.33 -12.56 -36.43
N SER A 39 -42.07 -13.04 -37.64
CA SER A 39 -41.09 -14.10 -37.92
C SER A 39 -39.64 -13.76 -37.51
N TYR A 40 -39.33 -12.47 -37.30
CA TYR A 40 -38.00 -12.01 -36.91
C TYR A 40 -37.89 -11.59 -35.43
N GLY A 41 -38.83 -12.02 -34.58
CA GLY A 41 -38.84 -11.66 -33.15
C GLY A 41 -37.58 -12.05 -32.37
N PHE A 42 -36.82 -13.05 -32.83
CA PHE A 42 -35.58 -13.50 -32.16
C PHE A 42 -34.46 -12.46 -32.21
N TRP A 43 -34.50 -11.55 -33.19
CA TRP A 43 -33.52 -10.46 -33.31
C TRP A 43 -33.57 -9.50 -32.13
N ALA A 44 -34.75 -9.31 -31.51
CA ALA A 44 -34.87 -8.48 -30.32
C ALA A 44 -34.11 -9.07 -29.12
N GLY A 45 -34.16 -10.40 -28.96
CA GLY A 45 -33.42 -11.11 -27.93
C GLY A 45 -31.90 -11.12 -28.18
N ILE A 46 -31.49 -11.30 -29.44
CA ILE A 46 -30.08 -11.17 -29.85
C ILE A 46 -29.56 -9.76 -29.55
N ALA A 47 -30.29 -8.73 -29.99
CA ALA A 47 -29.90 -7.34 -29.75
C ALA A 47 -29.79 -7.03 -28.25
N GLY A 48 -30.72 -7.52 -27.43
CA GLY A 48 -30.66 -7.40 -25.98
C GLY A 48 -29.40 -8.05 -25.38
N CYS A 49 -29.03 -9.26 -25.83
CA CYS A 49 -27.82 -9.96 -25.38
C CYS A 49 -26.54 -9.22 -25.78
N VAL A 50 -26.48 -8.71 -27.01
CA VAL A 50 -25.32 -7.94 -27.51
C VAL A 50 -25.16 -6.63 -26.73
N ILE A 51 -26.24 -5.86 -26.55
CA ILE A 51 -26.20 -4.61 -25.78
C ILE A 51 -25.78 -4.89 -24.33
N ALA A 52 -26.35 -5.92 -23.70
CA ALA A 52 -25.97 -6.31 -22.34
C ALA A 52 -24.50 -6.72 -22.22
N SER A 53 -23.94 -7.37 -23.24
CA SER A 53 -22.50 -7.72 -23.27
C SER A 53 -21.60 -6.48 -23.32
N CYS A 54 -21.98 -5.45 -24.09
CA CYS A 54 -21.26 -4.17 -24.14
C CYS A 54 -21.38 -3.40 -22.83
N LEU A 55 -22.53 -3.48 -22.15
CA LEU A 55 -22.71 -2.90 -20.82
C LEU A 55 -21.81 -3.60 -19.79
N LEU A 56 -21.72 -4.94 -19.82
CA LEU A 56 -20.81 -5.70 -18.95
C LEU A 56 -19.35 -5.33 -19.23
N PHE A 57 -18.97 -5.20 -20.50
CA PHE A 57 -17.64 -4.72 -20.89
C PHE A 57 -17.32 -3.37 -20.27
N TYR A 58 -18.23 -2.41 -20.42
CA TYR A 58 -18.07 -1.07 -19.86
C TYR A 58 -17.91 -1.13 -18.33
N GLN A 59 -18.76 -1.91 -17.66
CA GLN A 59 -18.65 -2.13 -16.22
C GLN A 59 -17.30 -2.73 -15.83
N ALA A 60 -16.83 -3.78 -16.51
CA ALA A 60 -15.55 -4.42 -16.22
C ALA A 60 -14.34 -3.52 -16.52
N TYR A 61 -14.44 -2.64 -17.52
CA TYR A 61 -13.38 -1.71 -17.88
C TYR A 61 -13.21 -0.60 -16.84
N SER A 62 -14.30 -0.10 -16.25
CA SER A 62 -14.28 0.99 -15.27
C SER A 62 -13.90 0.54 -13.85
N LYS A 63 -13.70 -0.75 -13.59
CA LYS A 63 -13.34 -1.28 -12.26
C LYS A 63 -11.81 -1.31 -12.05
N PRO A 64 -11.34 -1.16 -10.79
CA PRO A 64 -9.91 -1.09 -10.48
C PRO A 64 -9.15 -2.40 -10.78
N ARG A 65 -9.84 -3.53 -10.77
CA ARG A 65 -9.30 -4.82 -11.23
C ARG A 65 -10.03 -5.22 -12.51
N ARG A 66 -9.29 -5.53 -13.57
CA ARG A 66 -9.87 -5.95 -14.86
C ARG A 66 -10.19 -7.44 -14.83
N ASP A 67 -11.47 -7.79 -14.97
CA ASP A 67 -11.87 -9.16 -15.26
C ASP A 67 -11.76 -9.40 -16.77
N LEU A 68 -10.72 -10.14 -17.19
CA LEU A 68 -10.47 -10.42 -18.61
C LEU A 68 -11.66 -11.12 -19.28
N VAL A 69 -12.34 -12.03 -18.56
CA VAL A 69 -13.46 -12.79 -19.13
C VAL A 69 -14.63 -11.85 -19.46
N SER A 70 -14.96 -10.94 -18.54
CA SER A 70 -15.98 -9.92 -18.76
C SER A 70 -15.58 -8.92 -19.86
N LEU A 71 -14.29 -8.64 -20.02
CA LEU A 71 -13.76 -7.77 -21.09
C LEU A 71 -13.89 -8.38 -22.50
N PHE A 72 -13.90 -9.70 -22.61
CA PHE A 72 -14.10 -10.38 -23.90
C PHE A 72 -15.56 -10.76 -24.17
N THR A 73 -16.49 -10.39 -23.29
CA THR A 73 -17.91 -10.76 -23.45
C THR A 73 -18.56 -10.24 -24.74
N PRO A 74 -18.28 -9.01 -25.22
CA PRO A 74 -18.77 -8.56 -26.52
C PRO A 74 -18.26 -9.42 -27.69
N LEU A 75 -17.01 -9.89 -27.61
CA LEU A 75 -16.45 -10.79 -28.61
C LEU A 75 -17.22 -12.11 -28.65
N TYR A 76 -17.53 -12.69 -27.48
CA TYR A 76 -18.34 -13.91 -27.41
C TYR A 76 -19.76 -13.69 -27.95
N ALA A 77 -20.39 -12.54 -27.69
CA ALA A 77 -21.69 -12.20 -28.24
C ALA A 77 -21.66 -12.15 -29.79
N VAL A 78 -20.62 -11.58 -30.37
CA VAL A 78 -20.42 -11.54 -31.83
C VAL A 78 -20.24 -12.96 -32.39
N LEU A 79 -19.40 -13.78 -31.76
CA LEU A 79 -19.14 -15.14 -32.20
C LEU A 79 -20.39 -16.03 -32.13
N ILE A 80 -21.22 -15.86 -31.11
CA ILE A 80 -22.40 -16.70 -30.87
C ILE A 80 -23.59 -16.24 -31.72
N PHE A 81 -23.81 -14.93 -31.90
CA PHE A 81 -25.04 -14.40 -32.48
C PHE A 81 -24.90 -13.72 -33.86
N LEU A 82 -23.74 -13.16 -34.20
CA LEU A 82 -23.55 -12.44 -35.46
C LEU A 82 -22.87 -13.30 -36.55
N ILE A 83 -22.10 -14.31 -36.16
CA ILE A 83 -21.59 -15.30 -37.12
C ILE A 83 -22.76 -16.21 -37.54
N PRO A 84 -22.99 -16.43 -38.84
CA PRO A 84 -24.08 -17.28 -39.32
C PRO A 84 -23.99 -18.68 -38.70
N ASN A 85 -24.92 -18.98 -37.80
CA ASN A 85 -25.09 -20.29 -37.19
C ASN A 85 -26.59 -20.51 -36.92
N GLU A 86 -27.01 -21.77 -36.91
CA GLU A 86 -28.41 -22.12 -36.61
C GLU A 86 -28.71 -22.11 -35.11
N VAL A 87 -27.65 -22.04 -34.29
CA VAL A 87 -27.70 -22.22 -32.84
C VAL A 87 -27.96 -20.88 -32.11
N GLY A 88 -27.44 -19.76 -32.61
CA GLY A 88 -27.56 -18.44 -31.98
C GLY A 88 -28.96 -17.84 -32.04
N SER A 89 -29.79 -18.24 -33.01
CA SER A 89 -31.19 -17.83 -33.11
C SER A 89 -32.10 -18.57 -32.12
N MET A 90 -31.62 -19.66 -31.51
CA MET A 90 -32.38 -20.44 -30.54
C MET A 90 -32.55 -19.65 -29.22
N VAL A 91 -33.80 -19.54 -28.75
CA VAL A 91 -34.14 -18.86 -27.49
C VAL A 91 -33.36 -19.44 -26.30
N ILE A 92 -33.15 -20.75 -26.27
CA ILE A 92 -32.37 -21.43 -25.22
C ILE A 92 -30.96 -20.86 -25.12
N VAL A 93 -30.30 -20.61 -26.25
CA VAL A 93 -28.93 -20.09 -26.29
C VAL A 93 -28.87 -18.65 -25.81
N GLN A 94 -29.88 -17.84 -26.15
CA GLN A 94 -30.02 -16.47 -25.64
C GLN A 94 -30.20 -16.46 -24.11
N VAL A 95 -31.03 -17.35 -23.57
CA VAL A 95 -31.28 -17.46 -22.11
C VAL A 95 -30.01 -17.91 -21.37
N VAL A 96 -29.30 -18.91 -21.88
CA VAL A 96 -28.04 -19.38 -21.28
C VAL A 96 -26.97 -18.29 -21.33
N PHE A 97 -26.88 -17.56 -22.43
CA PHE A 97 -25.97 -16.44 -22.56
C PHE A 97 -26.32 -15.32 -21.56
N ALA A 98 -27.60 -14.93 -21.46
CA ALA A 98 -28.09 -13.94 -20.50
C ALA A 98 -27.79 -14.33 -19.04
N ALA A 99 -27.99 -15.60 -18.68
CA ALA A 99 -27.64 -16.12 -17.36
C ALA A 99 -26.13 -16.01 -17.07
N THR A 100 -25.29 -16.33 -18.06
CA THR A 100 -23.83 -16.29 -17.94
C THR A 100 -23.32 -14.86 -17.72
N ILE A 101 -23.78 -13.90 -18.52
CA ILE A 101 -23.35 -12.50 -18.37
C ILE A 101 -23.90 -11.85 -17.09
N SER A 102 -25.04 -12.32 -16.58
CA SER A 102 -25.60 -11.89 -15.31
C SER A 102 -24.72 -12.35 -14.12
N LEU A 103 -24.26 -13.61 -14.14
CA LEU A 103 -23.30 -14.13 -13.16
C LEU A 103 -21.99 -13.32 -13.20
N LEU A 104 -21.47 -13.05 -14.39
CA LEU A 104 -20.27 -12.23 -14.57
C LEU A 104 -20.45 -10.81 -14.05
N SER A 105 -21.61 -10.18 -14.28
CA SER A 105 -21.91 -8.84 -13.74
C SER A 105 -21.85 -8.80 -12.22
N VAL A 106 -22.45 -9.80 -11.55
CA VAL A 106 -22.36 -9.93 -10.08
C VAL A 106 -20.92 -10.17 -9.63
N ARG A 107 -20.16 -11.00 -10.35
CA ARG A 107 -18.76 -11.30 -10.05
C ARG A 107 -17.88 -10.06 -10.14
N VAL A 108 -18.02 -9.27 -11.21
CA VAL A 108 -17.31 -8.00 -11.41
C VAL A 108 -17.60 -7.04 -10.26
N GLU A 109 -18.87 -6.92 -9.86
CA GLU A 109 -19.25 -6.02 -8.76
C GLU A 109 -18.74 -6.50 -7.40
N LYS A 110 -18.80 -7.80 -7.09
CA LYS A 110 -18.41 -8.31 -5.77
C LYS A 110 -16.90 -8.51 -5.61
N LEU A 111 -16.21 -8.98 -6.66
CA LEU A 111 -14.79 -9.38 -6.56
C LEU A 111 -13.82 -8.34 -7.12
N PHE A 112 -14.25 -7.55 -8.11
CA PHE A 112 -13.37 -6.64 -8.83
C PHE A 112 -13.60 -5.16 -8.48
N ASN A 113 -14.67 -4.86 -7.74
CA ASN A 113 -14.93 -3.52 -7.17
C ASN A 113 -14.18 -3.25 -5.86
N VAL A 114 -13.51 -4.25 -5.28
CA VAL A 114 -12.65 -4.04 -4.11
C VAL A 114 -11.46 -3.19 -4.55
N LYS A 115 -11.37 -1.96 -4.02
CA LYS A 115 -10.18 -1.11 -4.20
C LYS A 115 -8.96 -1.95 -3.86
N LYS A 116 -8.00 -2.05 -4.77
CA LYS A 116 -6.69 -2.62 -4.45
C LYS A 116 -6.14 -1.71 -3.36
N THR A 117 -6.14 -2.14 -2.09
CA THR A 117 -5.34 -1.50 -1.06
C THR A 117 -3.93 -1.61 -1.59
N GLU A 118 -3.43 -0.50 -2.14
CA GLU A 118 -2.07 -0.44 -2.62
C GLU A 118 -1.21 -0.68 -1.38
N LYS A 119 -0.57 -1.85 -1.31
CA LYS A 119 0.34 -2.15 -0.21
C LYS A 119 1.43 -1.09 -0.31
N LYS A 120 1.39 -0.12 0.60
CA LYS A 120 2.38 0.94 0.71
C LYS A 120 3.76 0.30 0.75
N THR A 121 4.65 0.76 -0.12
CA THR A 121 6.02 0.25 -0.17
C THR A 121 6.79 0.70 1.06
N MET A 122 7.80 -0.05 1.49
CA MET A 122 8.62 0.36 2.65
C MET A 122 9.37 1.67 2.39
N LYS A 123 9.71 1.96 1.13
CA LYS A 123 10.23 3.28 0.74
C LYS A 123 9.22 4.41 0.98
N GLN A 124 7.94 4.20 0.62
CA GLN A 124 6.89 5.17 0.95
C GLN A 124 6.68 5.30 2.47
N MET A 125 6.85 4.23 3.24
CA MET A 125 6.79 4.30 4.71
C MET A 125 7.93 5.13 5.28
N LEU A 126 9.16 4.92 4.79
CA LEU A 126 10.32 5.71 5.17
C LEU A 126 10.14 7.19 4.83
N ASN A 127 9.67 7.52 3.62
CA ASN A 127 9.45 8.91 3.23
C ASN A 127 8.38 9.60 4.09
N GLU A 128 7.25 8.93 4.38
CA GLU A 128 6.23 9.49 5.28
C GLU A 128 6.74 9.64 6.70
N TYR A 129 7.60 8.73 7.16
CA TYR A 129 8.28 8.85 8.45
C TYR A 129 9.18 10.09 8.51
N ILE A 130 10.04 10.28 7.50
CA ILE A 130 10.94 11.45 7.41
C ILE A 130 10.12 12.75 7.45
N MET A 131 9.04 12.82 6.66
CA MET A 131 8.12 13.97 6.67
C MET A 131 7.48 14.19 8.05
N ARG A 132 7.11 13.12 8.77
CA ARG A 132 6.51 13.22 10.09
C ARG A 132 7.45 13.85 11.12
N ILE A 133 8.75 13.54 11.04
CA ILE A 133 9.74 14.04 12.00
C ILE A 133 10.42 15.34 11.57
N GLU A 134 9.98 16.00 10.49
CA GLU A 134 10.45 17.32 10.05
C GLU A 134 10.61 18.36 11.18
N PRO A 135 9.70 18.45 12.19
CA PRO A 135 9.88 19.38 13.30
C PRO A 135 11.11 19.11 14.17
N LEU A 136 11.60 17.87 14.22
CA LEU A 136 12.87 17.50 14.86
C LEU A 136 14.04 17.84 13.95
N LEU A 137 13.94 17.51 12.67
CA LEU A 137 15.00 17.68 11.67
C LEU A 137 15.40 19.14 11.49
N SER A 138 14.41 20.04 11.39
CA SER A 138 14.61 21.50 11.25
C SER A 138 15.43 22.15 12.37
N ARG A 139 15.64 21.46 13.49
CA ARG A 139 16.42 21.95 14.65
C ARG A 139 17.87 21.53 14.63
N VAL A 140 18.23 20.56 13.80
CA VAL A 140 19.58 19.98 13.73
C VAL A 140 20.37 20.75 12.67
N ASP A 141 21.49 21.35 13.09
CA ASP A 141 22.41 22.03 12.17
C ASP A 141 23.22 21.02 11.34
N GLU A 142 23.75 21.49 10.21
CA GLU A 142 24.46 20.64 9.24
C GLU A 142 25.65 19.88 9.84
N GLU A 143 26.36 20.49 10.78
CA GLU A 143 27.53 19.86 11.40
C GLU A 143 27.11 18.74 12.37
N THR A 144 26.02 18.93 13.12
CA THR A 144 25.43 17.87 13.93
C THR A 144 24.86 16.76 13.05
N GLY A 145 24.18 17.11 11.95
CA GLY A 145 23.69 16.18 10.94
C GLY A 145 24.80 15.31 10.34
N HIS A 146 25.92 15.93 9.99
CA HIS A 146 27.12 15.25 9.49
C HIS A 146 27.69 14.23 10.48
N LEU A 147 27.79 14.60 11.76
CA LEU A 147 28.27 13.68 12.79
C LEU A 147 27.34 12.49 12.97
N VAL A 148 26.02 12.72 12.92
CA VAL A 148 24.98 11.68 12.98
C VAL A 148 25.08 10.74 11.77
N ALA A 149 25.14 11.29 10.55
CA ALA A 149 25.26 10.52 9.32
C ALA A 149 26.51 9.64 9.33
N GLN A 150 27.67 10.20 9.69
CA GLN A 150 28.90 9.43 9.76
C GLN A 150 28.89 8.39 10.89
N ALA A 151 28.24 8.64 12.03
CA ALA A 151 28.08 7.64 13.09
C ALA A 151 27.33 6.42 12.56
N LEU A 152 26.21 6.63 11.87
CA LEU A 152 25.43 5.57 11.23
C LEU A 152 26.24 4.81 10.18
N LEU A 153 26.88 5.51 9.24
CA LEU A 153 27.65 4.88 8.16
C LEU A 153 28.80 4.04 8.73
N ARG A 154 29.55 4.56 9.70
CA ARG A 154 30.63 3.83 10.37
C ARG A 154 30.14 2.61 11.10
N PHE A 155 29.02 2.70 11.81
CA PHE A 155 28.38 1.56 12.46
C PHE A 155 28.02 0.49 11.44
N LYS A 156 27.37 0.87 10.34
CA LYS A 156 27.01 -0.04 9.23
C LYS A 156 28.22 -0.73 8.63
N PHE A 157 29.36 -0.04 8.50
CA PHE A 157 30.60 -0.60 7.97
C PHE A 157 31.45 -1.36 8.99
N GLY A 158 30.99 -1.51 10.24
CA GLY A 158 31.72 -2.21 11.29
C GLY A 158 32.87 -1.41 11.91
N LEU A 159 32.97 -0.12 11.62
CA LEU A 159 33.97 0.80 12.20
C LEU A 159 33.47 1.31 13.56
N TYR A 160 33.29 0.40 14.51
CA TYR A 160 32.53 0.66 15.75
C TYR A 160 33.19 1.68 16.70
N GLU A 161 34.52 1.70 16.81
CA GLU A 161 35.23 2.72 17.61
C GLU A 161 34.98 4.12 17.02
N SER A 162 35.14 4.28 15.70
CA SER A 162 34.90 5.55 15.03
C SER A 162 33.43 5.96 15.00
N ALA A 163 32.50 5.01 15.06
CA ALA A 163 31.07 5.27 15.25
C ALA A 163 30.80 5.82 16.66
N THR A 164 31.43 5.22 17.68
CA THR A 164 31.36 5.66 19.09
C THR A 164 31.90 7.08 19.25
N ASP A 165 33.06 7.38 18.65
CA ASP A 165 33.65 8.73 18.69
C ASP A 165 32.74 9.79 18.08
N ASN A 166 32.09 9.47 16.95
CA ASN A 166 31.15 10.39 16.34
C ASN A 166 29.87 10.55 17.14
N CYS A 167 29.37 9.48 17.79
CA CYS A 167 28.24 9.60 18.70
C CYS A 167 28.58 10.58 19.85
N ASN A 168 29.77 10.49 20.43
CA ASN A 168 30.21 11.40 21.48
C ASN A 168 30.25 12.86 20.99
N LYS A 169 30.84 13.11 19.82
CA LYS A 169 30.87 14.45 19.22
C LYS A 169 29.48 15.00 18.93
N ALA A 170 28.58 14.18 18.39
CA ALA A 170 27.20 14.57 18.13
C ALA A 170 26.45 14.88 19.45
N LEU A 171 26.62 14.05 20.48
CA LEU A 171 26.04 14.26 21.81
C LEU A 171 26.50 15.57 22.45
N ASP A 172 27.78 15.92 22.32
CA ASP A 172 28.30 17.20 22.84
C ASP A 172 27.68 18.41 22.13
N ARG A 173 27.43 18.32 20.81
CA ARG A 173 26.75 19.38 20.06
C ARG A 173 25.27 19.50 20.38
N LEU A 174 24.56 18.38 20.59
CA LEU A 174 23.13 18.39 20.92
C LEU A 174 22.81 19.23 22.14
N ARG A 175 23.74 19.34 23.10
CA ARG A 175 23.58 20.17 24.31
C ARG A 175 23.38 21.65 24.01
N ALA A 176 23.80 22.13 22.84
CA ALA A 176 23.63 23.51 22.42
C ALA A 176 22.32 23.77 21.65
N ILE A 177 21.55 22.73 21.34
CA ILE A 177 20.31 22.85 20.55
C ILE A 177 19.12 23.07 21.49
N GLU A 178 18.33 24.11 21.24
CA GLU A 178 17.07 24.37 21.94
C GLU A 178 15.85 24.34 20.99
N PRO A 179 14.74 23.69 21.40
CA PRO A 179 14.59 22.85 22.59
C PRO A 179 15.40 21.55 22.47
N TYR A 180 15.92 21.05 23.60
CA TYR A 180 16.83 19.92 23.64
C TYR A 180 16.21 18.63 23.05
N PRO A 181 16.79 18.06 21.97
CA PRO A 181 16.22 16.92 21.25
C PRO A 181 16.51 15.58 21.96
N ARG A 182 15.78 15.30 23.05
CA ARG A 182 15.94 14.10 23.88
C ARG A 182 15.89 12.78 23.10
N VAL A 183 15.02 12.67 22.10
CA VAL A 183 14.92 11.44 21.30
C VAL A 183 16.18 11.17 20.48
N LEU A 184 16.82 12.22 19.96
CA LEU A 184 18.07 12.11 19.21
C LEU A 184 19.25 11.78 20.14
N GLU A 185 19.26 12.35 21.35
CA GLU A 185 20.19 11.95 22.40
C GLU A 185 20.08 10.44 22.69
N ARG A 186 18.87 9.94 22.97
CA ARG A 186 18.63 8.50 23.23
C ARG A 186 19.10 7.62 22.08
N ALA A 187 18.77 7.98 20.84
CA ALA A 187 19.20 7.23 19.66
C ALA A 187 20.73 7.15 19.56
N LEU A 188 21.43 8.27 19.78
CA LEU A 188 22.90 8.27 19.79
C LEU A 188 23.49 7.46 20.95
N LEU A 189 22.86 7.50 22.13
CA LEU A 189 23.27 6.70 23.29
C LEU A 189 23.11 5.20 23.03
N ILE A 190 21.98 4.78 22.43
CA ILE A 190 21.72 3.39 22.01
C ILE A 190 22.77 2.94 20.99
N LEU A 191 23.01 3.74 19.94
CA LEU A 191 24.01 3.40 18.91
C LEU A 191 25.41 3.32 19.53
N ARG A 192 25.77 4.27 20.39
CA ARG A 192 27.06 4.32 21.08
C ARG A 192 27.29 3.09 21.96
N GLU A 193 26.30 2.72 22.78
CA GLU A 193 26.37 1.54 23.64
C GLU A 193 26.56 0.27 22.80
N ARG A 194 25.77 0.14 21.72
CA ARG A 194 25.87 -1.01 20.83
C ARG A 194 27.21 -1.08 20.11
N ALA A 195 27.68 0.04 19.56
CA ALA A 195 28.97 0.15 18.90
C ALA A 195 30.12 -0.18 19.86
N SER A 196 30.11 0.39 21.06
CA SER A 196 31.13 0.14 22.08
C SER A 196 31.18 -1.33 22.49
N GLY A 197 30.02 -1.98 22.66
CA GLY A 197 29.94 -3.41 22.93
C GLY A 197 30.52 -4.26 21.79
N LEU A 198 30.16 -3.94 20.53
CA LEU A 198 30.65 -4.66 19.36
C LEU A 198 32.15 -4.47 19.13
N ALA A 199 32.71 -3.30 19.43
CA ALA A 199 34.16 -3.02 19.31
C ALA A 199 35.00 -3.99 20.16
N ILE A 200 34.48 -4.39 21.32
CA ILE A 200 35.13 -5.35 22.23
C ILE A 200 34.52 -6.77 22.14
N SER A 201 33.77 -7.08 21.07
CA SER A 201 33.10 -8.37 20.85
C SER A 201 32.18 -8.82 21.99
N ARG A 202 31.56 -7.87 22.71
CA ARG A 202 30.63 -8.14 23.80
C ARG A 202 29.19 -8.06 23.31
N VAL A 203 28.42 -9.10 23.60
CA VAL A 203 26.96 -9.05 23.43
C VAL A 203 26.34 -8.29 24.61
N VAL A 204 25.73 -7.15 24.33
CA VAL A 204 24.93 -6.40 25.29
C VAL A 204 23.56 -7.08 25.38
N THR A 205 23.27 -7.69 26.53
CA THR A 205 22.04 -8.45 26.83
C THR A 205 20.98 -7.62 27.54
N TYR A 206 21.39 -6.59 28.26
CA TYR A 206 20.52 -5.63 28.94
C TYR A 206 21.04 -4.23 28.63
N PRO A 207 20.50 -3.54 27.62
CA PRO A 207 20.95 -2.20 27.26
C PRO A 207 20.61 -1.22 28.38
N GLU A 208 21.54 -0.33 28.70
CA GLU A 208 21.33 0.78 29.64
C GLU A 208 20.43 1.85 29.04
N HIS A 209 20.51 2.03 27.71
CA HIS A 209 19.75 3.02 26.98
C HIS A 209 18.67 2.37 26.11
N VAL A 210 17.43 2.83 26.27
CA VAL A 210 16.24 2.37 25.56
C VAL A 210 15.34 3.56 25.21
N PHE A 211 14.47 3.40 24.22
CA PHE A 211 13.42 4.37 23.97
C PHE A 211 12.33 4.28 25.04
N THR A 212 11.61 5.39 25.23
CA THR A 212 10.50 5.50 26.17
C THR A 212 9.21 5.83 25.44
N GLU A 213 8.06 5.73 26.11
CA GLU A 213 6.77 6.07 25.49
C GLU A 213 6.70 7.52 24.99
N GLU A 214 7.44 8.44 25.63
CA GLU A 214 7.57 9.84 25.21
C GLU A 214 8.20 9.98 23.82
N ASP A 215 9.05 9.02 23.42
CA ASP A 215 9.75 9.06 22.14
C ASP A 215 8.90 8.51 20.99
N SER A 216 7.76 7.88 21.31
CA SER A 216 6.94 7.15 20.34
C SER A 216 6.65 7.97 19.08
N GLU A 217 6.21 9.22 19.18
CA GLU A 217 5.89 10.04 17.99
C GLU A 217 7.03 10.18 16.97
N TYR A 218 8.28 9.98 17.40
CA TYR A 218 9.50 10.10 16.59
C TYR A 218 10.09 8.77 16.10
N LEU A 219 9.54 7.62 16.52
CA LEU A 219 10.03 6.31 16.09
C LEU A 219 9.40 5.90 14.75
N ALA A 220 10.11 5.12 13.93
CA ALA A 220 9.58 4.69 12.64
C ALA A 220 8.66 3.47 12.76
N ILE A 221 8.99 2.57 13.68
CA ILE A 221 8.32 1.30 13.90
C ILE A 221 7.62 1.34 15.25
N HIS A 222 6.29 1.23 15.19
CA HIS A 222 5.42 1.12 16.35
C HIS A 222 4.76 -0.25 16.35
N LEU A 223 5.08 -1.05 17.36
CA LEU A 223 4.47 -2.35 17.55
C LEU A 223 3.90 -2.44 18.97
N PRO A 224 2.71 -3.03 19.14
CA PRO A 224 2.23 -3.37 20.46
C PRO A 224 3.15 -4.44 21.08
N GLU A 225 3.29 -4.43 22.41
CA GLU A 225 4.26 -5.26 23.14
C GLU A 225 4.17 -6.75 22.81
N ASN A 226 2.97 -7.24 22.51
CA ASN A 226 2.73 -8.64 22.16
C ASN A 226 3.32 -9.07 20.80
N LEU A 227 3.68 -8.12 19.92
CA LEU A 227 4.30 -8.38 18.62
C LEU A 227 5.82 -8.11 18.62
N VAL A 228 6.37 -7.67 19.75
CA VAL A 228 7.81 -7.41 19.91
C VAL A 228 8.52 -8.69 20.32
N ASP A 229 9.44 -9.18 19.47
CA ASP A 229 10.23 -10.39 19.80
C ASP A 229 11.38 -10.05 20.76
N ASP A 230 12.13 -8.99 20.44
CA ASP A 230 13.25 -8.49 21.23
C ASP A 230 13.21 -6.96 21.25
N PRO A 231 12.86 -6.34 22.40
CA PRO A 231 12.79 -4.90 22.54
C PRO A 231 14.13 -4.20 22.24
N ALA A 232 15.27 -4.81 22.59
CA ALA A 232 16.58 -4.20 22.39
C ALA A 232 16.94 -4.12 20.89
N THR A 233 16.55 -5.13 20.12
CA THR A 233 16.70 -5.12 18.66
C THR A 233 15.77 -4.10 18.01
N LEU A 234 14.52 -4.00 18.47
CA LEU A 234 13.58 -2.98 17.97
C LEU A 234 14.08 -1.55 18.22
N ASP A 235 14.63 -1.29 19.41
CA ASP A 235 15.21 0.02 19.75
C ASP A 235 16.43 0.36 18.90
N LEU A 236 17.30 -0.62 18.62
CA LEU A 236 18.42 -0.42 17.71
C LEU A 236 17.93 -0.15 16.27
N ASP A 237 16.95 -0.90 15.79
CA ASP A 237 16.42 -0.72 14.44
C ASP A 237 15.75 0.65 14.27
N ASN A 238 14.93 1.07 15.24
CA ASN A 238 14.37 2.42 15.28
C ASN A 238 15.46 3.50 15.36
N THR A 239 16.52 3.25 16.13
CA THR A 239 17.69 4.14 16.20
C THR A 239 18.34 4.31 14.83
N LEU A 240 18.61 3.23 14.11
CA LEU A 240 19.23 3.28 12.79
C LEU A 240 18.37 4.03 11.77
N ILE A 241 17.05 3.84 11.81
CA ILE A 241 16.11 4.55 10.93
C ILE A 241 16.04 6.04 11.27
N LEU A 242 15.99 6.40 12.56
CA LEU A 242 15.97 7.80 13.00
C LEU A 242 17.26 8.52 12.62
N LEU A 243 18.43 7.92 12.90
CA LEU A 243 19.73 8.52 12.54
C LEU A 243 19.90 8.65 11.02
N TYR A 244 19.34 7.72 10.24
CA TYR A 244 19.29 7.86 8.79
C TYR A 244 18.46 9.07 8.36
N ALA A 245 17.26 9.21 8.91
CA ALA A 245 16.36 10.31 8.59
C ALA A 245 16.97 11.68 8.98
N VAL A 246 17.65 11.75 10.12
CA VAL A 246 18.43 12.93 10.52
C VAL A 246 19.57 13.18 9.54
N GLY A 247 20.38 12.17 9.25
CA GLY A 247 21.55 12.32 8.37
C GLY A 247 21.18 12.75 6.95
N ILE A 248 20.16 12.15 6.34
CA ILE A 248 19.81 12.41 4.93
C ILE A 248 19.24 13.82 4.74
N GLU A 249 18.46 14.32 5.70
CA GLU A 249 17.81 15.63 5.60
C GLU A 249 18.70 16.79 6.08
N THR A 250 19.71 16.51 6.90
CA THR A 250 20.52 17.56 7.54
C THR A 250 21.99 17.52 7.18
N SER A 251 22.48 16.50 6.46
CA SER A 251 23.87 16.44 6.00
C SER A 251 24.00 16.39 4.48
N PRO A 252 24.10 17.54 3.81
CA PRO A 252 24.36 17.61 2.37
C PRO A 252 25.68 16.93 1.96
N LEU A 253 26.65 16.86 2.88
CA LEU A 253 27.96 16.25 2.63
C LEU A 253 27.90 14.72 2.55
N ASP A 254 26.98 14.10 3.29
CA ASP A 254 26.85 12.64 3.36
C ASP A 254 25.63 12.12 2.55
N GLU A 255 24.84 13.01 1.94
CA GLU A 255 23.60 12.69 1.21
C GLU A 255 23.80 11.54 0.22
N GLN A 256 24.77 11.66 -0.69
CA GLN A 256 25.06 10.63 -1.69
C GLN A 256 25.37 9.26 -1.06
N ALA A 257 26.21 9.24 -0.02
CA ALA A 257 26.58 8.00 0.66
C ALA A 257 25.39 7.36 1.38
N LEU A 258 24.50 8.18 1.94
CA LEU A 258 23.26 7.72 2.58
C LEU A 258 22.25 7.21 1.56
N GLU A 259 22.10 7.85 0.40
CA GLU A 259 21.25 7.38 -0.69
C GLU A 259 21.69 6.00 -1.22
N GLU A 260 23.00 5.82 -1.46
CA GLU A 260 23.60 4.55 -1.88
C GLU A 260 23.35 3.42 -0.86
N HIS A 261 23.07 3.79 0.39
CA HIS A 261 22.83 2.87 1.49
C HIS A 261 21.40 2.89 2.04
N GLN A 262 20.48 3.58 1.38
CA GLN A 262 19.05 3.60 1.73
C GLN A 262 18.46 2.18 1.78
N ARG A 263 18.96 1.27 0.92
CA ARG A 263 18.51 -0.13 0.89
C ARG A 263 18.67 -0.83 2.24
N PHE A 264 19.69 -0.50 3.02
CA PHE A 264 19.89 -1.06 4.36
C PHE A 264 18.72 -0.71 5.28
N ILE A 265 18.27 0.54 5.27
CA ILE A 265 17.15 1.03 6.07
C ILE A 265 15.83 0.42 5.59
N ILE A 266 15.65 0.31 4.28
CA ILE A 266 14.48 -0.35 3.69
C ILE A 266 14.41 -1.82 4.12
N GLN A 267 15.54 -2.54 4.16
CA GLN A 267 15.57 -3.93 4.60
C GLN A 267 15.19 -4.11 6.07
N ILE A 268 15.59 -3.17 6.93
CA ILE A 268 15.12 -3.13 8.32
C ILE A 268 13.59 -2.99 8.33
N LEU A 269 13.02 -1.99 7.65
CA LEU A 269 11.57 -1.82 7.59
C LEU A 269 10.84 -3.04 6.99
N GLU A 270 11.44 -3.71 6.01
CA GLU A 270 10.88 -4.91 5.39
C GLU A 270 10.76 -6.09 6.37
N SER A 271 11.68 -6.24 7.33
CA SER A 271 11.61 -7.32 8.33
C SER A 271 10.39 -7.20 9.25
N TYR A 272 9.88 -5.97 9.44
CA TYR A 272 8.72 -5.68 10.28
C TYR A 272 7.40 -5.61 9.50
N LYS A 273 7.41 -5.83 8.19
CA LYS A 273 6.24 -5.67 7.31
C LYS A 273 5.00 -6.42 7.78
N GLU A 274 5.17 -7.68 8.17
CA GLU A 274 4.07 -8.55 8.55
C GLU A 274 3.50 -8.12 9.90
N LYS A 275 4.37 -7.81 10.87
CA LYS A 275 3.99 -7.32 12.20
C LYS A 275 3.28 -5.98 12.15
N LEU A 276 3.74 -5.06 11.30
CA LEU A 276 3.08 -3.77 11.09
C LEU A 276 1.70 -3.93 10.44
N ALA A 277 1.53 -4.91 9.56
CA ALA A 277 0.23 -5.21 8.96
C ALA A 277 -0.74 -5.85 9.98
N GLU A 278 -0.23 -6.68 10.89
CA GLU A 278 -0.99 -7.26 11.99
C GLU A 278 -1.40 -6.19 13.01
N ALA A 279 -0.48 -5.32 13.43
CA ALA A 279 -0.75 -4.20 14.32
C ALA A 279 -1.82 -3.25 13.76
N ALA A 280 -1.82 -2.99 12.44
CA ALA A 280 -2.82 -2.14 11.80
C ALA A 280 -4.21 -2.79 11.64
N ALA A 281 -4.31 -4.11 11.82
CA ALA A 281 -5.56 -4.86 11.74
C ALA A 281 -6.23 -5.07 13.12
N THR A 282 -5.54 -4.69 14.20
CA THR A 282 -6.00 -4.83 15.59
C THR A 282 -6.57 -3.52 16.10
#